data_AF-A0A2H6IFT7-F1
#
_entry.id   AF-A0A2H6IFT7-F1
#
_cell.length_a   1.000
_cell.length_b   1.000
_cell.length_c   1.000
_cell.angle_alpha   90.00
_cell.angle_beta   90.00
_cell.angle_gamma   90.00
#
_symmetry.space_group_name_H-M   'P 1'
#
loop_
_entity.id
_entity.type
_entity.pdbx_description
1 polymer ?
#
loop_
_entity_poly.entity_id
_entity_poly.type
_entity_poly.pdbx_seq_one_letter_code
_entity_poly.pdbx_strand_id
1 'polypeptide(L)'
;MEIIREKGFFKASVRKNHQAVEKAKKRFGKTILYTNRETLSAAEIIGIYLDRYIIEDAFRITKSDHFVKMDPAFHWTDSKIRVHALTCMIALLLVKLSHRRAKLNGYTMGIETFMHELRGIRSALLIRALPSPNAYCAA
;
A
#
# COMPACT_ATOMS: atom_id res chain seq x y z
N MET A 1 1.91 -23.75 -19.34
CA MET A 1 2.55 -23.75 -18.01
C MET A 1 2.31 -25.13 -17.45
N GLU A 2 3.37 -25.91 -17.28
CA GLU A 2 3.25 -27.26 -16.70
C GLU A 2 3.70 -27.18 -15.26
N ILE A 3 2.82 -27.58 -14.34
CA ILE A 3 3.09 -27.66 -12.91
C ILE A 3 3.30 -29.13 -12.60
N ILE A 4 4.55 -29.53 -12.38
CA ILE A 4 4.92 -30.90 -12.03
C ILE A 4 5.16 -30.93 -10.51
N ARG A 5 4.48 -31.84 -9.80
CA ARG A 5 4.75 -32.10 -8.39
C ARG A 5 5.95 -33.04 -8.30
N GLU A 6 7.04 -32.57 -7.71
CA GLU A 6 8.25 -33.38 -7.53
C GLU A 6 8.74 -33.21 -6.08
N LYS A 7 8.83 -34.33 -5.33
CA LYS A 7 9.42 -34.41 -3.97
C LYS A 7 9.02 -33.27 -3.00
N GLY A 8 7.74 -32.91 -2.95
CA GLY A 8 7.20 -31.91 -2.01
C GLY A 8 7.24 -30.45 -2.48
N PHE A 9 7.78 -30.16 -3.67
CA PHE A 9 7.78 -28.83 -4.27
C PHE A 9 7.02 -28.79 -5.59
N PHE A 10 6.41 -27.64 -5.90
CA PHE A 10 5.77 -27.39 -7.19
C PHE A 10 6.82 -26.84 -8.17
N LYS A 11 7.12 -27.60 -9.22
CA LYS A 11 8.01 -27.16 -10.30
C LYS A 11 7.14 -26.63 -11.44
N ALA A 12 7.09 -25.32 -11.59
CA ALA A 12 6.44 -24.69 -12.73
C ALA A 12 7.46 -24.42 -13.83
N SER A 13 7.27 -25.04 -15.01
CA SER A 13 8.03 -24.68 -16.20
C SER A 13 7.26 -23.63 -17.01
N VAL A 14 7.89 -22.46 -17.18
CA VAL A 14 7.34 -21.36 -17.99
C VAL A 14 8.25 -21.19 -19.20
N ARG A 15 7.73 -21.54 -20.38
CA ARG A 15 8.39 -21.22 -21.65
C ARG A 15 7.85 -19.90 -22.19
N LYS A 16 8.74 -18.95 -22.41
CA LYS A 16 8.42 -17.66 -23.02
C LYS A 16 8.07 -17.86 -24.49
N ASN A 17 6.86 -17.52 -24.90
CA ASN A 17 6.47 -17.55 -26.32
C ASN A 17 7.06 -16.32 -27.03
N HIS A 18 8.19 -16.51 -27.70
CA HIS A 18 8.93 -15.42 -28.33
C HIS A 18 8.14 -14.78 -29.49
N GLN A 19 7.39 -15.57 -30.27
CA GLN A 19 6.54 -15.05 -31.35
C GLN A 19 5.41 -14.15 -30.81
N ALA A 20 4.77 -14.56 -29.72
CA ALA A 20 3.72 -13.74 -29.09
C ALA A 20 4.29 -12.42 -28.55
N VAL A 21 5.49 -12.45 -27.97
CA VAL A 21 6.18 -11.25 -27.48
C VAL A 21 6.52 -10.29 -28.63
N GLU A 22 7.07 -10.79 -29.73
CA GLU A 22 7.39 -9.94 -30.90
C GLU A 22 6.13 -9.37 -31.57
N LYS A 23 5.04 -10.15 -31.63
CA LYS A 23 3.74 -9.67 -32.12
C LYS A 23 3.15 -8.58 -31.22
N ALA A 24 3.32 -8.69 -29.90
CA ALA A 24 2.89 -7.68 -28.94
C ALA A 24 3.74 -6.39 -29.05
N LYS A 25 5.06 -6.51 -29.23
CA LYS A 25 5.96 -5.36 -29.44
C LYS A 25 5.54 -4.50 -30.62
N LYS A 26 5.11 -5.12 -31.72
CA LYS A 26 4.60 -4.41 -32.91
C LYS A 26 3.33 -3.60 -32.65
N ARG A 27 2.61 -3.87 -31.55
CA ARG A 27 1.38 -3.15 -31.16
C ARG A 27 1.64 -2.04 -30.14
N PHE A 28 2.84 -1.95 -29.57
CA PHE A 28 3.12 -0.89 -28.62
C PHE A 28 3.12 0.47 -29.34
N GLY A 29 2.27 1.37 -28.83
CA GLY A 29 2.22 2.75 -29.31
C GLY A 29 3.50 3.51 -28.94
N LYS A 30 3.69 4.68 -29.55
CA LYS A 30 4.73 5.62 -29.14
C LYS A 30 4.23 6.41 -27.94
N THR A 31 5.01 6.45 -26.87
CA THR A 31 4.77 7.34 -25.72
C THR A 31 5.67 8.56 -25.88
N ILE A 32 5.09 9.74 -25.97
CA ILE A 32 5.83 11.01 -26.05
C ILE A 32 5.75 11.67 -24.69
N LEU A 33 6.91 12.01 -24.12
CA LEU A 33 7.01 12.71 -22.84
C LEU A 33 7.41 14.16 -23.09
N TYR A 34 6.63 15.09 -22.57
CA TYR A 34 6.96 16.51 -22.52
C TYR A 34 7.39 16.88 -21.11
N THR A 35 8.51 17.58 -20.98
CA THR A 35 9.01 18.05 -19.68
C THR A 35 9.66 19.42 -19.83
N ASN A 36 9.56 20.24 -18.80
CA ASN A 36 10.27 21.51 -18.67
C ASN A 36 11.60 21.36 -17.90
N ARG A 37 12.04 20.13 -17.63
CA ARG A 37 13.28 19.84 -16.90
C ARG A 37 14.43 19.66 -17.88
N GLU A 38 15.14 20.74 -18.17
CA GLU A 38 16.22 20.78 -19.18
C GLU A 38 17.55 20.19 -18.69
N THR A 39 17.76 20.11 -17.37
CA THR A 39 19.03 19.65 -16.77
C THR A 39 19.14 18.15 -16.62
N LEU A 40 18.03 17.41 -16.71
CA LEU A 40 18.00 15.96 -16.54
C LEU A 40 18.27 15.25 -17.86
N SER A 41 19.00 14.14 -17.79
CA SER A 41 19.16 13.25 -18.93
C SER A 41 17.83 12.58 -19.30
N ALA A 42 17.72 12.14 -20.56
CA ALA A 42 16.55 11.39 -21.02
C ALA A 42 16.29 10.12 -20.19
N ALA A 43 17.34 9.43 -19.75
CA ALA A 43 17.22 8.23 -18.91
C ALA A 43 16.61 8.56 -17.53
N GLU A 44 17.02 9.66 -16.91
CA GLU A 44 16.45 10.12 -15.63
C GLU A 44 14.99 10.55 -15.78
N ILE A 45 14.65 11.24 -16.86
CA ILE A 45 13.26 11.64 -17.18
C ILE A 45 12.38 10.38 -17.32
N ILE A 46 12.86 9.36 -18.03
CA ILE A 46 12.15 8.08 -18.17
C ILE A 46 12.01 7.40 -16.81
N GLY A 47 13.06 7.37 -15.98
CA GLY A 47 13.01 6.82 -14.63
C GLY A 47 11.91 7.47 -13.78
N ILE A 48 11.89 8.80 -13.73
CA ILE A 48 10.85 9.57 -13.02
C ILE A 48 9.46 9.28 -13.56
N TYR A 49 9.30 9.18 -14.88
CA TYR A 49 8.02 8.85 -15.50
C TYR A 49 7.56 7.44 -15.11
N LEU A 50 8.47 6.47 -15.11
CA LEU A 50 8.17 5.10 -14.71
C LEU A 50 7.78 5.04 -13.23
N ASP A 51 8.45 5.80 -12.36
CA ASP A 51 8.16 5.91 -10.92
C ASP A 51 6.77 6.47 -10.60
N ARG A 52 5.99 6.92 -11.59
CA ARG A 52 4.57 7.26 -11.42
C ARG A 52 3.77 6.11 -10.78
N TYR A 53 4.19 4.85 -11.00
CA TYR A 53 3.54 3.68 -10.37
C TYR A 53 3.49 3.79 -8.83
N ILE A 54 4.46 4.48 -8.21
CA ILE A 54 4.52 4.67 -6.75
C ILE A 54 3.29 5.45 -6.27
N ILE A 55 2.89 6.46 -7.06
CA ILE A 55 1.71 7.27 -6.77
C ILE A 55 0.45 6.44 -7.03
N GLU A 56 0.41 5.66 -8.11
CA GLU A 56 -0.72 4.75 -8.40
C GLU A 56 -0.93 3.72 -7.28
N ASP A 57 0.14 3.18 -6.71
CA ASP A 57 0.09 2.29 -5.55
C ASP A 57 -0.50 2.99 -4.32
N ALA A 58 -0.13 4.26 -4.08
CA ALA A 58 -0.71 5.05 -2.99
C ALA A 58 -2.21 5.29 -3.21
N PHE A 59 -2.62 5.62 -4.44
CA PHE A 59 -4.04 5.81 -4.77
C PHE A 59 -4.86 4.52 -4.64
N ARG A 60 -4.26 3.36 -4.91
CA ARG A 60 -4.94 2.07 -4.69
C ARG A 60 -5.33 1.88 -3.22
N ILE A 61 -4.46 2.25 -2.28
CA ILE A 61 -4.77 2.17 -0.84
C ILE A 61 -5.95 3.09 -0.48
N THR A 62 -6.00 4.28 -1.07
CA THR A 62 -7.09 5.26 -0.85
C THR A 62 -8.45 4.85 -1.43
N LYS A 63 -8.47 3.81 -2.24
CA LYS A 63 -9.68 3.21 -2.82
C LYS A 63 -10.07 1.90 -2.13
N SER A 64 -9.30 1.49 -1.12
CA SER A 64 -9.61 0.28 -0.36
C SER A 64 -10.82 0.55 0.53
N ASP A 65 -11.83 -0.31 0.44
CA ASP A 65 -13.01 -0.27 1.31
C ASP A 65 -12.69 -0.41 2.80
N HIS A 66 -11.48 -0.87 3.12
CA HIS A 66 -11.13 -1.34 4.45
C HIS A 66 -10.21 -0.39 5.21
N PHE A 67 -9.43 0.48 4.55
CA PHE A 67 -8.34 1.19 5.21
C PHE A 67 -8.44 2.70 5.09
N VAL A 68 -8.32 3.23 3.87
CA VAL A 68 -8.44 4.66 3.58
C VAL A 68 -9.48 4.75 2.49
N LYS A 69 -10.70 5.18 2.84
CA LYS A 69 -11.82 5.24 1.91
C LYS A 69 -12.04 6.68 1.48
N MET A 70 -11.29 7.09 0.45
CA MET A 70 -11.43 8.43 -0.13
C MET A 70 -12.75 8.54 -0.91
N ASP A 71 -13.16 7.47 -1.59
CA ASP A 71 -14.33 7.42 -2.45
C ASP A 71 -15.34 6.31 -2.07
N PRO A 72 -16.65 6.54 -2.30
CA PRO A 72 -17.27 7.84 -2.57
C PRO A 72 -17.33 8.70 -1.30
N ALA A 73 -17.15 10.02 -1.43
CA ALA A 73 -17.37 10.96 -0.35
C ALA A 73 -18.87 11.30 -0.26
N PHE A 74 -19.58 10.78 0.75
CA PHE A 74 -21.01 11.07 0.98
C PHE A 74 -21.29 12.46 1.59
N HIS A 75 -20.38 13.42 1.40
CA HIS A 75 -20.46 14.77 1.94
C HIS A 75 -20.84 15.76 0.83
N TRP A 76 -21.76 16.69 1.08
CA TRP A 76 -22.24 17.64 0.06
C TRP A 76 -21.68 19.07 0.19
N THR A 77 -21.07 19.42 1.32
CA THR A 77 -20.45 20.74 1.52
C THR A 77 -18.95 20.67 1.29
N ASP A 78 -18.41 21.66 0.58
CA ASP A 78 -16.98 21.91 0.40
C ASP A 78 -16.15 21.73 1.69
N SER A 79 -16.62 22.27 2.82
CA SER A 79 -15.92 22.17 4.10
C SER A 79 -15.75 20.72 4.55
N LYS A 80 -16.84 19.94 4.54
CA LYS A 80 -16.81 18.50 4.90
C LYS A 80 -16.00 17.67 3.91
N ILE A 81 -16.07 17.98 2.61
CA ILE A 81 -15.25 17.32 1.59
C ILE A 81 -13.75 17.56 1.87
N ARG A 82 -13.35 18.79 2.20
CA ARG A 82 -11.96 19.13 2.55
C ARG A 82 -11.49 18.40 3.82
N VAL A 83 -12.33 18.34 4.86
CA VAL A 83 -12.00 17.63 6.10
C VAL A 83 -11.85 16.13 5.84
N HIS A 84 -12.75 15.51 5.08
CA HIS A 84 -12.66 14.09 4.69
C HIS A 84 -11.39 13.78 3.89
N ALA A 85 -11.05 14.63 2.92
CA ALA A 85 -9.82 14.50 2.15
C ALA A 85 -8.58 14.56 3.06
N LEU A 86 -8.56 15.51 4.00
CA LEU A 86 -7.46 15.67 4.95
C LEU A 86 -7.31 14.45 5.86
N THR A 87 -8.41 13.95 6.45
CA THR A 87 -8.36 12.77 7.31
C THR A 87 -7.89 11.54 6.56
N CYS A 88 -8.35 11.34 5.31
CA CYS A 88 -7.88 10.26 4.44
C CYS A 88 -6.37 10.38 4.15
N MET A 89 -5.86 11.58 3.88
CA MET A 89 -4.42 11.82 3.66
C MET A 89 -3.58 11.54 4.92
N ILE A 90 -4.06 11.94 6.09
CA ILE A 90 -3.40 11.63 7.37
C ILE A 90 -3.37 10.13 7.62
N ALA A 91 -4.49 9.42 7.38
CA ALA A 91 -4.56 7.98 7.51
C ALA A 91 -3.56 7.28 6.57
N LEU A 92 -3.51 7.68 5.30
CA LEU A 92 -2.55 7.14 4.33
C LEU A 92 -1.09 7.35 4.77
N LEU A 93 -0.77 8.54 5.28
CA LEU A 93 0.56 8.85 5.81
C LEU A 93 0.93 7.92 6.96
N LEU A 94 0.04 7.74 7.93
CA LEU A 94 0.25 6.85 9.08
C LEU A 94 0.48 5.40 8.64
N VAL A 95 -0.30 4.91 7.68
CA VAL A 95 -0.15 3.56 7.12
C VAL A 95 1.20 3.39 6.44
N LYS A 96 1.61 4.33 5.56
CA LYS A 96 2.90 4.27 4.86
C LYS A 96 4.08 4.38 5.84
N LEU A 97 4.01 5.25 6.85
CA LEU A 97 5.06 5.37 7.87
C LEU A 97 5.19 4.10 8.71
N SER A 98 4.06 3.52 9.13
CA SER A 98 4.03 2.30 9.94
C SER A 98 4.58 1.12 9.14
N HIS A 99 4.17 0.95 7.88
CA HIS A 99 4.69 -0.10 7.00
C HIS A 99 6.17 0.09 6.70
N ARG A 100 6.63 1.33 6.47
CA ARG A 100 8.06 1.64 6.29
C ARG A 100 8.87 1.23 7.52
N ARG A 101 8.39 1.55 8.73
CA ARG A 101 9.03 1.13 9.98
C ARG A 101 9.06 -0.38 10.10
N ALA A 102 7.96 -1.08 9.81
CA ALA A 102 7.92 -2.53 9.81
C ALA A 102 8.94 -3.13 8.82
N LYS A 103 9.03 -2.60 7.60
CA LYS A 103 10.02 -3.03 6.60
C LYS A 103 11.46 -2.86 7.09
N LEU A 104 11.77 -1.73 7.72
CA LEU A 104 13.10 -1.50 8.30
C LEU A 104 13.43 -2.49 9.43
N ASN A 105 12.43 -3.10 10.06
CA ASN A 105 12.58 -4.14 11.08
C ASN A 105 12.42 -5.56 10.52
N GLY A 106 12.56 -5.76 9.20
CA GLY A 106 12.58 -7.08 8.57
C GLY A 106 11.24 -7.61 8.08
N TYR A 107 10.16 -6.80 8.11
CA TYR A 107 8.89 -7.20 7.51
C TYR A 107 8.97 -7.20 5.97
N THR A 108 8.68 -8.34 5.34
CA THR A 108 8.88 -8.53 3.90
C THR A 108 7.60 -8.39 3.07
N MET A 109 6.44 -8.47 3.71
CA MET A 109 5.15 -8.53 3.01
C MET A 109 4.65 -7.15 2.54
N GLY A 110 3.66 -7.18 1.65
CA GLY A 110 3.01 -5.99 1.10
C GLY A 110 2.22 -5.19 2.14
N ILE A 111 1.90 -3.95 1.79
CA ILE A 111 1.17 -3.03 2.68
C ILE A 111 -0.27 -3.47 2.95
N GLU A 112 -0.93 -4.13 1.99
CA GLU A 112 -2.27 -4.68 2.20
C GLU A 112 -2.26 -5.82 3.23
N THR A 113 -1.32 -6.76 3.10
CA THR A 113 -1.11 -7.83 4.08
C THR A 113 -0.80 -7.25 5.46
N PHE A 114 0.08 -6.26 5.52
CA PHE A 114 0.41 -5.56 6.76
C PHE A 114 -0.82 -4.97 7.45
N MET A 115 -1.65 -4.27 6.69
CA MET A 115 -2.87 -3.67 7.21
C MET A 115 -3.93 -4.71 7.60
N HIS A 116 -3.97 -5.85 6.92
CA HIS A 116 -4.83 -6.98 7.29
C HIS A 116 -4.37 -7.64 8.59
N GLU A 117 -3.06 -7.85 8.78
CA GLU A 117 -2.50 -8.40 10.03
C GLU A 117 -2.74 -7.47 11.21
N LEU A 118 -2.52 -6.16 11.03
CA LEU A 118 -2.78 -5.16 12.07
C LEU A 118 -4.26 -5.14 12.50
N ARG A 119 -5.20 -5.39 11.58
CA ARG A 119 -6.63 -5.50 11.91
C ARG A 119 -6.92 -6.68 12.86
N GLY A 120 -6.13 -7.74 12.78
CA GLY A 120 -6.24 -8.89 13.68
C GLY A 120 -5.72 -8.62 15.09
N ILE A 121 -4.88 -7.60 15.27
CA ILE A 121 -4.34 -7.22 16.58
C ILE A 121 -5.43 -6.49 17.36
N ARG A 122 -5.93 -7.12 18.42
CA ARG A 122 -6.81 -6.48 19.40
C ARG A 122 -5.97 -6.06 20.60
N SER A 123 -5.88 -4.76 20.84
CA SER A 123 -5.33 -4.21 22.09
C SER A 123 -6.46 -4.03 23.10
N ALA A 124 -6.30 -4.63 24.28
CA ALA A 124 -7.17 -4.37 25.42
C ALA A 124 -6.43 -3.47 26.41
N LEU A 125 -7.04 -2.34 26.75
CA LEU A 125 -6.52 -1.45 27.79
C LEU A 125 -7.01 -1.97 29.15
N LEU A 126 -6.13 -2.65 29.90
CA LEU A 126 -6.44 -3.06 31.27
C LEU A 126 -6.18 -1.87 32.21
N ILE A 127 -7.24 -1.12 32.54
CA ILE A 127 -7.17 -0.11 33.59
C ILE A 127 -7.34 -0.83 34.92
N ARG A 128 -6.24 -1.04 35.65
CA ARG A 128 -6.31 -1.50 37.04
C ARG A 128 -6.75 -0.31 37.89
N ALA A 129 -7.96 -0.36 38.44
CA ALA A 129 -8.35 0.53 39.52
C ALA A 129 -7.42 0.27 40.70
N LEU A 130 -6.71 1.30 41.17
CA LEU A 130 -5.98 1.20 42.43
C LEU A 130 -7.02 1.03 43.55
N PRO A 131 -6.84 0.08 44.47
CA PRO A 131 -7.71 -0.03 45.62
C PRO A 131 -7.70 1.30 46.38
N SER A 132 -8.88 1.80 46.75
CA SER A 132 -9.00 2.99 47.58
C SER A 132 -8.13 2.85 48.83
N PRO A 133 -7.46 3.91 49.32
CA PRO A 133 -6.59 3.85 50.50
C PRO A 133 -7.22 3.19 51.74
N ASN A 134 -8.55 3.16 51.83
CA ASN A 134 -9.30 2.62 52.98
C ASN A 134 -9.56 1.11 52.94
N ALA A 135 -9.12 0.37 51.91
CA ALA A 135 -9.37 -1.08 51.80
C ALA A 135 -8.44 -1.96 52.66
N TYR A 136 -7.41 -1.38 53.28
CA TYR A 136 -6.42 -2.12 54.09
C TYR A 136 -6.62 -2.00 55.62
N CYS A 137 -7.66 -1.31 56.09
CA CYS A 137 -7.91 -1.09 57.52
C CYS A 137 -9.00 -1.99 58.14
N ALA A 138 -9.41 -3.07 57.49
CA ALA A 138 -10.33 -4.06 58.06
C ALA A 138 -9.65 -5.44 58.13
N ALA A 139 -8.76 -5.60 59.10
CA ALA A 139 -8.23 -6.88 59.58
C ALA A 139 -8.03 -6.79 61.09
#